data_AF-A0A5J4R8X2-F1
#
_entry.id   AF-A0A5J4R8X2-F1
#
_cell.length_a   1.000
_cell.length_b   1.000
_cell.length_c   1.000
_cell.angle_alpha   90.00
_cell.angle_beta   90.00
_cell.angle_gamma   90.00
#
_symmetry.space_group_name_H-M   'P 1'
#
loop_
_entity.id
_entity.type
_entity.pdbx_description
1 polymer ?
#
loop_
_entity_poly.entity_id
_entity_poly.type
_entity_poly.pdbx_seq_one_letter_code
_entity_poly.pdbx_strand_id
1 'polypeptide(L)'
;KVLAFAFGLAAEIERDMISQRTKEALARKKAEGVILGRPKGSKSQKNKLSNHKQQIIILLKKGISQNSIAQIIGVHRHTINAFVKINHDIIFSQITGEKRR
;
A
#
# COMPACT_ATOMS: atom_id res chain seq x y z
N LYS A 1 -37.62 -27.73 3.89
CA LYS A 1 -36.17 -28.04 3.89
C LYS A 1 -35.52 -28.05 2.49
N VAL A 2 -36.27 -28.29 1.40
CA VAL A 2 -35.73 -28.30 0.02
C VAL A 2 -35.53 -26.89 -0.59
N LEU A 3 -36.38 -25.92 -0.26
CA LEU A 3 -36.28 -24.56 -0.80
C LEU A 3 -34.96 -23.86 -0.44
N ALA A 4 -34.47 -24.05 0.79
CA ALA A 4 -33.18 -23.48 1.21
C ALA A 4 -32.00 -24.03 0.38
N PHE A 5 -32.08 -25.28 -0.06
CA PHE A 5 -31.07 -25.90 -0.92
C PHE A 5 -31.12 -25.32 -2.35
N ALA A 6 -32.33 -25.14 -2.91
CA ALA A 6 -32.51 -24.54 -4.23
C ALA A 6 -31.99 -23.09 -4.27
N PHE A 7 -32.24 -22.29 -3.24
CA PHE A 7 -31.69 -20.93 -3.15
C PHE A 7 -30.17 -20.91 -2.96
N GLY A 8 -29.61 -21.85 -2.20
CA GLY A 8 -28.17 -22.00 -2.05
C GLY A 8 -27.46 -22.29 -3.38
N LEU A 9 -27.99 -23.24 -4.16
CA LEU A 9 -27.47 -23.57 -5.48
C LEU A 9 -27.62 -22.39 -6.46
N ALA A 10 -28.78 -21.71 -6.45
CA ALA A 10 -29.00 -20.56 -7.31
C ALA A 10 -28.01 -19.42 -7.02
N ALA A 11 -27.72 -19.14 -5.74
CA ALA A 11 -26.75 -18.13 -5.33
C ALA A 11 -25.30 -18.48 -5.71
N GLU A 12 -24.96 -19.77 -5.70
CA GLU A 12 -23.64 -20.24 -6.16
C GLU A 12 -23.48 -20.06 -7.68
N ILE A 13 -24.49 -20.47 -8.45
CA ILE A 13 -24.50 -20.30 -9.91
C ILE A 13 -24.44 -18.82 -10.29
N GLU A 14 -25.16 -17.94 -9.59
CA GLU A 14 -25.10 -16.50 -9.83
C GLU A 14 -23.70 -15.93 -9.60
N ARG A 15 -23.06 -16.31 -8.47
CA ARG A 15 -21.68 -15.88 -8.17
C ARG A 15 -20.71 -16.33 -9.26
N ASP A 16 -20.85 -17.56 -9.74
CA ASP A 16 -20.00 -18.11 -10.80
C ASP A 16 -20.21 -17.38 -12.13
N MET A 17 -21.46 -17.07 -12.51
CA MET A 17 -21.77 -16.28 -13.71
C MET A 17 -21.17 -14.87 -13.62
N ILE A 18 -21.22 -14.22 -12.45
CA ILE A 18 -20.58 -12.91 -12.23
C ILE A 18 -19.05 -13.03 -12.33
N SER A 19 -18.47 -14.09 -11.75
CA SER A 19 -17.03 -14.36 -11.82
C SER A 19 -16.55 -14.58 -13.24
N GLN A 20 -17.26 -15.40 -14.02
CA GLN A 20 -16.94 -15.69 -15.42
C GLN A 20 -16.96 -14.41 -16.25
N ARG A 21 -18.03 -13.62 -16.15
CA ARG A 21 -18.18 -12.36 -16.88
C ARG A 21 -17.03 -11.38 -16.60
N THR A 22 -16.62 -11.24 -15.34
CA THR A 22 -15.52 -10.32 -14.97
C THR A 22 -14.16 -10.82 -15.45
N LYS A 23 -13.92 -12.14 -15.38
CA LYS A 23 -12.69 -12.76 -15.89
C LYS A 23 -12.56 -12.60 -17.41
N GLU A 24 -13.63 -12.84 -18.15
CA GLU A 24 -13.65 -12.68 -19.61
C GLU A 24 -13.40 -11.21 -20.02
N ALA A 25 -14.05 -10.26 -19.35
CA ALA A 25 -13.83 -8.84 -19.59
C ALA A 25 -12.38 -8.40 -19.29
N LEU A 26 -11.78 -8.90 -18.20
CA LEU A 26 -10.38 -8.63 -17.87
C LEU A 26 -9.42 -9.27 -18.87
N ALA A 27 -9.68 -10.50 -19.31
CA ALA A 27 -8.89 -11.18 -20.33
C ALA A 27 -8.90 -10.41 -21.65
N ARG A 28 -10.07 -9.91 -22.07
CA ARG A 28 -10.22 -9.06 -23.25
C ARG A 28 -9.43 -7.76 -23.13
N LYS A 29 -9.56 -7.04 -22.01
CA LYS A 29 -8.79 -5.81 -21.75
C LYS A 29 -7.27 -6.04 -21.75
N LYS A 30 -6.83 -7.17 -21.21
CA LYS A 30 -5.41 -7.55 -21.23
C LYS A 30 -4.93 -7.83 -22.66
N ALA A 31 -5.75 -8.48 -23.49
CA ALA A 31 -5.45 -8.74 -24.90
C ALA A 31 -5.44 -7.44 -25.74
N GLU A 32 -6.28 -6.47 -25.40
CA GLU A 32 -6.27 -5.10 -25.95
C GLU A 32 -5.03 -4.28 -25.50
N GLY A 33 -4.17 -4.83 -24.64
CA GLY A 33 -2.95 -4.18 -24.16
C GLY A 33 -3.15 -3.27 -22.94
N VAL A 34 -4.34 -3.25 -22.33
CA VAL A 34 -4.60 -2.48 -21.12
C VAL A 34 -3.83 -3.10 -19.94
N ILE A 35 -3.03 -2.28 -19.26
CA ILE A 35 -2.31 -2.69 -18.04
C ILE A 35 -3.33 -2.87 -16.91
N LEU A 36 -3.53 -4.12 -16.47
CA LEU A 36 -4.35 -4.42 -15.30
C LEU A 36 -3.57 -4.16 -14.01
N GLY A 37 -4.27 -3.67 -12.99
CA GLY A 37 -3.71 -3.42 -11.66
C GLY A 37 -3.03 -2.06 -11.53
N ARG A 38 -2.09 -1.95 -10.58
CA ARG A 38 -1.41 -0.69 -10.28
C ARG A 38 -0.35 -0.37 -11.35
N PRO A 39 -0.34 0.85 -11.92
CA PRO A 39 0.64 1.21 -12.95
C PRO A 39 2.07 1.15 -12.41
N LYS A 40 3.00 0.69 -13.26
CA LYS A 40 4.42 0.55 -12.91
C LYS A 40 5.00 1.88 -12.44
N GLY A 41 5.77 1.85 -11.35
CA GLY A 41 6.43 3.04 -10.79
C GLY A 41 5.50 4.02 -10.07
N SER A 42 4.18 3.84 -10.10
CA SER A 42 3.25 4.74 -9.42
C SER A 42 3.42 4.67 -7.90
N LYS A 43 3.77 5.79 -7.28
CA LYS A 43 3.83 5.95 -5.82
C LYS A 43 2.51 6.53 -5.32
N SER A 44 2.09 6.15 -4.12
CA SER A 44 0.88 6.70 -3.53
C SER A 44 1.15 8.13 -3.08
N GLN A 45 0.27 9.08 -3.43
CA GLN A 45 0.40 10.48 -3.01
C GLN A 45 0.33 10.62 -1.49
N LYS A 46 -0.53 9.84 -0.84
CA LYS A 46 -0.62 9.69 0.61
C LYS A 46 -0.37 8.23 0.95
N ASN A 47 0.57 7.99 1.86
CA ASN A 47 0.87 6.68 2.42
C ASN A 47 0.64 6.70 3.94
N LYS A 48 0.63 5.52 4.57
CA LYS A 48 0.43 5.38 6.02
C LYS A 48 1.40 6.27 6.83
N LEU A 49 2.63 6.45 6.36
CA LEU A 49 3.67 7.24 7.03
C LEU A 49 3.49 8.76 6.86
N SER A 50 2.59 9.20 5.97
CA SER A 50 2.37 10.63 5.71
C SER A 50 1.87 11.38 6.94
N ASN A 51 1.09 10.71 7.80
CA ASN A 51 0.60 11.27 9.06
C ASN A 51 1.63 11.17 10.19
N HIS A 52 2.61 10.27 10.08
CA HIS A 52 3.61 10.03 11.13
C HIS A 52 4.97 10.70 10.83
N LYS A 53 5.06 11.58 9.82
CA LYS A 53 6.34 12.18 9.41
C LYS A 53 7.07 12.88 10.56
N GLN A 54 6.38 13.76 11.28
CA GLN A 54 6.97 14.50 12.41
C GLN A 54 7.42 13.55 13.52
N GLN A 55 6.60 12.54 13.84
CA GLN A 55 6.92 11.53 14.84
C GLN A 55 8.19 10.74 14.45
N ILE A 56 8.30 10.31 13.20
CA ILE A 56 9.50 9.60 12.69
C ILE A 56 10.74 10.46 12.84
N ILE A 57 10.67 11.75 12.49
CA ILE A 57 11.80 12.68 12.56
C ILE A 57 12.25 12.88 14.00
N ILE A 58 11.30 13.04 14.94
CA ILE A 58 11.61 13.14 16.37
C ILE A 58 12.30 11.87 16.87
N LEU A 59 11.80 10.69 16.51
CA LEU A 59 12.40 9.41 16.95
C LEU A 59 13.80 9.20 16.35
N LEU A 60 14.00 9.59 15.09
CA LEU A 60 15.32 9.57 14.46
C LEU A 60 16.30 10.54 15.13
N LYS A 61 15.85 11.75 15.49
CA LYS A 61 16.67 12.73 16.21
C LYS A 61 17.09 12.24 17.60
N LYS A 62 16.23 11.43 18.25
CA LYS A 62 16.53 10.75 19.51
C LYS A 62 17.50 9.56 19.36
N GLY A 63 17.96 9.24 18.15
CA GLY A 63 18.88 8.12 17.90
C GLY A 63 18.23 6.75 17.93
N ILE A 64 16.89 6.66 17.87
CA ILE A 64 16.19 5.37 17.91
C ILE A 64 16.38 4.64 16.57
N SER A 65 16.62 3.33 16.65
CA SER A 65 16.82 2.50 15.46
C SER A 65 15.58 2.48 14.55
N GLN A 66 15.79 2.42 13.24
CA GLN A 66 14.70 2.33 12.26
C GLN A 66 13.79 1.11 12.48
N ASN A 67 14.33 0.01 13.02
CA ASN A 67 13.55 -1.18 13.34
C ASN A 67 12.57 -0.92 14.50
N SER A 68 13.03 -0.27 15.56
CA SER A 68 12.18 0.09 16.70
C SER A 68 11.10 1.10 16.28
N ILE A 69 11.44 2.08 15.42
CA ILE A 69 10.48 3.03 14.85
C ILE A 69 9.39 2.30 14.05
N ALA A 70 9.78 1.29 13.26
CA ALA A 70 8.84 0.50 12.47
C ALA A 70 7.85 -0.27 13.36
N GLN A 71 8.32 -0.82 14.50
CA GLN A 71 7.46 -1.47 15.49
C GLN A 71 6.50 -0.49 16.16
N ILE A 72 6.98 0.69 16.58
CA ILE A 72 6.17 1.73 17.23
C ILE A 72 5.01 2.20 16.32
N ILE A 73 5.27 2.34 15.01
CA ILE A 73 4.30 2.85 14.04
C ILE A 73 3.44 1.71 13.45
N GLY A 74 3.80 0.45 13.69
CA GLY A 74 3.11 -0.72 13.13
C GLY A 74 3.25 -0.80 11.60
N VAL A 75 4.49 -0.67 11.11
CA VAL A 75 4.85 -0.82 9.69
C VAL A 75 6.08 -1.71 9.54
N HIS A 76 6.30 -2.25 8.34
CA HIS A 76 7.50 -3.01 8.06
C HIS A 76 8.75 -2.11 8.01
N ARG A 77 9.90 -2.61 8.49
CA ARG A 77 11.18 -1.87 8.49
C ARG A 77 11.58 -1.33 7.12
N HIS A 78 11.29 -2.07 6.05
CA HIS A 78 11.58 -1.61 4.67
C HIS A 78 10.80 -0.35 4.30
N THR A 79 9.59 -0.17 4.84
CA THR A 79 8.78 1.02 4.61
C THR A 79 9.42 2.24 5.26
N ILE A 80 9.98 2.10 6.48
CA ILE A 80 10.73 3.16 7.16
C ILE A 80 12.04 3.45 6.43
N ASN A 81 12.81 2.42 6.06
CA ASN A 81 14.06 2.61 5.32
C ASN A 81 13.83 3.32 3.98
N ALA A 82 12.83 2.88 3.20
CA ALA A 82 12.45 3.55 1.96
C ALA A 82 12.00 5.00 2.20
N PHE A 83 11.26 5.25 3.28
CA PHE A 83 10.85 6.60 3.66
C PHE A 83 12.05 7.51 3.98
N VAL A 84 13.01 7.01 4.76
CA VAL A 84 14.23 7.74 5.12
C VAL A 84 15.08 8.01 3.87
N LYS A 85 15.23 7.03 2.98
CA LYS A 85 15.97 7.17 1.73
C LYS A 85 15.35 8.21 0.79
N ILE A 86 14.03 8.22 0.66
CA ILE A 86 13.31 9.15 -0.22
C ILE A 86 13.31 10.58 0.34
N ASN A 87 13.19 10.73 1.67
CA ASN A 87 13.08 12.04 2.32
C ASN A 87 14.40 12.47 2.98
N HIS A 88 15.54 11.92 2.52
CA HIS A 88 16.83 12.10 3.17
C HIS A 88 17.17 13.57 3.40
N ASP A 89 16.99 14.43 2.38
CA ASP A 89 17.36 15.85 2.47
C ASP A 89 16.47 16.63 3.45
N ILE A 90 15.17 16.33 3.46
CA ILE A 90 14.20 16.93 4.38
C ILE A 90 14.55 16.51 5.82
N ILE A 91 14.75 15.22 6.03
CA ILE A 91 15.09 14.67 7.35
C ILE A 91 16.41 15.23 7.85
N PHE A 92 17.43 15.29 6.98
CA PHE A 92 18.74 15.84 7.31
C PHE A 92 18.62 17.30 7.76
N SER A 93 17.93 18.14 6.98
CA SER A 93 17.73 19.55 7.33
C SER A 93 17.04 19.75 8.69
N GLN A 94 16.12 18.87 9.06
CA GLN A 94 15.40 18.94 10.34
C GLN A 94 16.19 18.37 11.53
N ILE A 95 17.20 17.54 11.27
CA ILE A 95 18.07 16.98 12.31
C ILE A 95 19.22 17.92 12.63
N THR A 96 19.94 18.42 11.62
CA THR A 96 21.15 19.24 11.79
C THR A 96 20.87 20.75 11.86
N GLY A 97 19.67 21.20 11.47
CA GLY A 97 19.35 22.62 11.39
C GLY A 97 19.99 23.34 10.19
N GLU A 98 20.76 22.63 9.38
CA GLU A 98 21.44 23.14 8.20
C GLU A 98 20.91 22.47 6.93
N LYS A 99 20.58 23.28 5.92
CA LYS A 99 20.19 22.79 4.60
C LYS A 99 21.46 22.44 3.84
N ARG A 100 21.59 21.18 3.39
CA ARG A 100 22.67 20.80 2.47
C ARG A 100 22.48 21.61 1.18
N ARG A 101 23.53 22.34 0.77
CA ARG A 101 23.57 23.17 -0.44
C ARG A 101 23.14 22.40 -1.68
#